data_AF-A0A1U7IHT3-F1
#
_entry.id   AF-A0A1U7IHT3-F1
#
_cell.length_a   1.000
_cell.length_b   1.000
_cell.length_c   1.000
_cell.angle_alpha   90.00
_cell.angle_beta   90.00
_cell.angle_gamma   90.00
#
_symmetry.space_group_name_H-M   'P 1'
#
loop_
_entity.id
_entity.type
_entity.pdbx_description
1 polymer ?
#
loop_
_entity_poly.entity_id
_entity_poly.type
_entity_poly.pdbx_seq_one_letter_code
_entity_poly.pdbx_strand_id
1 'polypeptide(L)'
;MYITLVDIIFTTVDSILTSVIEIKMKKIRCRLKELIEKYGLSQSQLAKETNLSINAISRLYKEEFDRIDCNTAAVLCNHFRCDMADLFFVETSERLTAEEFQKQYLSGKRDFSGVDLGAVDLSNFDLAKADLTRSNLKATILKEANLTRAHLTRATLEGAILSQANLSEANLDEADLTRSCLEKAMLYAVNLRGTKLTFANLAYAKLIYGELTAVDISDACLENAELNWANLNQAILRRAKLNNAKLVRANLRNTDLSGAELREADLRCTDLREANVSSADLRRINLEASCLIGANLSGADLSGANLSNADLSDAKISNANLRVINLKNASLRGADMRNTDLGRTYQQDAASRAILCGADLSGADLSGSDLNYADLSDANLSGAILNGTNLRGATMPDGTVYDSSRHQEFEYSSKLQQELEEF
;
A
#
# COMPACT_ATOMS: atom_id res chain seq x y z
N MET A 1 34.48 -43.62 35.65
CA MET A 1 34.32 -43.13 34.25
C MET A 1 32.95 -42.52 33.95
N TYR A 2 31.97 -42.52 34.89
CA TYR A 2 30.66 -41.86 34.72
C TYR A 2 30.52 -40.51 35.45
N ILE A 3 31.53 -40.12 36.25
CA ILE A 3 31.49 -38.88 37.06
C ILE A 3 31.97 -37.65 36.26
N THR A 4 32.72 -37.82 35.16
CA THR A 4 33.29 -36.68 34.43
C THR A 4 32.37 -36.06 33.37
N LEU A 5 31.35 -36.77 32.87
CA LEU A 5 30.45 -36.21 31.84
C LEU A 5 29.36 -35.32 32.45
N VAL A 6 28.84 -35.67 33.63
CA VAL A 6 27.80 -34.90 34.32
C VAL A 6 28.37 -33.59 34.86
N ASP A 7 29.60 -33.59 35.38
CA ASP A 7 30.26 -32.37 35.85
C ASP A 7 30.65 -31.43 34.71
N ILE A 8 31.03 -31.96 33.53
CA ILE A 8 31.29 -31.15 32.33
C ILE A 8 29.99 -30.58 31.76
N ILE A 9 28.90 -31.37 31.73
CA ILE A 9 27.57 -30.89 31.30
C ILE A 9 27.02 -29.87 32.29
N PHE A 10 27.17 -30.06 33.60
CA PHE A 10 26.73 -29.08 34.60
C PHE A 10 27.56 -27.78 34.53
N THR A 11 28.89 -27.87 34.38
CA THR A 11 29.74 -26.66 34.25
C THR A 11 29.59 -25.95 32.92
N THR A 12 29.33 -26.65 31.81
CA THR A 12 29.00 -26.01 30.52
C THR A 12 27.58 -25.46 30.50
N VAL A 13 26.60 -26.14 31.08
CA VAL A 13 25.23 -25.62 31.22
C VAL A 13 25.22 -24.41 32.15
N ASP A 14 25.91 -24.42 33.28
CA ASP A 14 26.07 -23.22 34.14
C ASP A 14 26.84 -22.13 33.40
N SER A 15 27.97 -22.42 32.74
CA SER A 15 28.72 -21.41 31.99
C SER A 15 27.90 -20.78 30.86
N ILE A 16 27.06 -21.55 30.17
CA ILE A 16 26.16 -21.08 29.11
C ILE A 16 24.99 -20.31 29.73
N LEU A 17 24.42 -20.77 30.85
CA LEU A 17 23.33 -20.09 31.53
C LEU A 17 23.79 -18.75 32.11
N THR A 18 24.98 -18.71 32.74
CA THR A 18 25.61 -17.50 33.28
C THR A 18 25.96 -16.51 32.18
N SER A 19 26.57 -16.94 31.08
CA SER A 19 26.90 -16.04 29.96
C SER A 19 25.64 -15.53 29.24
N VAL A 20 24.59 -16.35 29.11
CA VAL A 20 23.29 -15.93 28.57
C VAL A 20 22.58 -14.95 29.52
N ILE A 21 22.67 -15.13 30.83
CA ILE A 21 22.11 -14.21 31.84
C ILE A 21 22.89 -12.88 31.85
N GLU A 22 24.22 -12.91 31.81
CA GLU A 22 25.08 -11.72 31.75
C GLU A 22 24.79 -10.86 30.50
N ILE A 23 24.68 -11.49 29.34
CA ILE A 23 24.35 -10.80 28.07
C ILE A 23 22.95 -10.16 28.15
N LYS A 24 21.96 -10.91 28.67
CA LYS A 24 20.58 -10.43 28.83
C LYS A 24 20.48 -9.25 29.79
N MET A 25 21.22 -9.29 30.89
CA MET A 25 21.27 -8.20 31.87
C MET A 25 21.97 -6.94 31.35
N LYS A 26 22.97 -7.11 30.47
CA LYS A 26 23.67 -5.99 29.83
C LYS A 26 22.75 -5.17 28.92
N LYS A 27 21.86 -5.84 28.15
CA LYS A 27 20.84 -5.18 27.31
C LYS A 27 19.76 -4.46 28.12
N ILE A 28 19.23 -5.11 29.17
CA ILE A 28 18.28 -4.48 30.10
C ILE A 28 18.89 -3.21 30.71
N ARG A 29 20.19 -3.25 31.03
CA ARG A 29 20.91 -2.11 31.62
C ARG A 29 21.16 -0.95 30.65
N CYS A 30 21.48 -1.20 29.38
CA CYS A 30 21.60 -0.12 28.39
C CYS A 30 20.28 0.66 28.28
N ARG A 31 19.15 -0.06 28.23
CA ARG A 31 17.84 0.57 28.16
C ARG A 31 17.46 1.30 29.45
N LEU A 32 17.81 0.75 30.60
CA LEU A 32 17.64 1.40 31.90
C LEU A 32 18.41 2.73 31.95
N LYS A 33 19.67 2.74 31.52
CA LYS A 33 20.52 3.93 31.49
C LYS A 33 19.95 5.02 30.59
N GLU A 34 19.52 4.67 29.38
CA GLU A 34 18.87 5.63 28.47
C GLU A 34 17.62 6.26 29.07
N LEU A 35 16.79 5.48 29.77
CA LEU A 35 15.56 5.99 30.41
C LEU A 35 15.86 6.85 31.64
N ILE A 36 16.86 6.46 32.44
CA ILE A 36 17.32 7.24 33.60
C ILE A 36 17.89 8.59 33.14
N GLU A 37 18.71 8.60 32.09
CA GLU A 37 19.27 9.83 31.51
C GLU A 37 18.18 10.71 30.87
N LYS A 38 17.22 10.10 30.18
CA LYS A 38 16.13 10.82 29.52
C LYS A 38 15.11 11.45 30.49
N TYR A 39 14.86 10.81 31.63
CA TYR A 39 13.81 11.23 32.58
C TYR A 39 14.34 11.69 33.95
N GLY A 40 15.65 11.66 34.19
CA GLY A 40 16.27 12.14 35.43
C GLY A 40 15.84 11.37 36.69
N LEU A 41 15.55 10.08 36.55
CA LEU A 41 14.96 9.26 37.61
C LEU A 41 15.99 8.86 38.67
N SER A 42 15.69 9.10 39.95
CA SER A 42 16.47 8.61 41.09
C SER A 42 16.20 7.12 41.38
N GLN A 43 17.13 6.44 42.05
CA GLN A 43 16.99 5.02 42.41
C GLN A 43 15.73 4.72 43.23
N SER A 44 15.28 5.68 44.06
CA SER A 44 14.07 5.54 44.88
C SER A 44 12.78 5.69 44.07
N GLN A 45 12.80 6.49 42.98
CA GLN A 45 11.68 6.60 42.04
C GLN A 45 11.57 5.33 41.19
N LEU A 46 12.70 4.81 40.72
CA LEU A 46 12.74 3.57 39.95
C LEU A 46 12.26 2.35 40.77
N ALA A 47 12.59 2.30 42.07
CA ALA A 47 12.09 1.28 43.00
C ALA A 47 10.56 1.30 43.13
N LYS A 48 9.98 2.50 43.18
CA LYS A 48 8.53 2.68 43.28
C LYS A 48 7.80 2.32 41.99
N GLU A 49 8.35 2.69 40.84
CA GLU A 49 7.73 2.40 39.55
C GLU A 49 7.77 0.91 39.23
N THR A 50 8.95 0.28 39.35
CA THR A 50 9.14 -1.14 39.00
C THR A 50 8.68 -2.11 40.08
N ASN A 51 8.32 -1.63 41.26
CA ASN A 51 8.00 -2.43 42.45
C ASN A 51 9.14 -3.39 42.89
N LEU A 52 10.38 -2.99 42.60
CA LEU A 52 11.60 -3.72 42.96
C LEU A 52 12.24 -3.15 44.23
N SER A 53 12.98 -3.98 44.95
CA SER A 53 13.73 -3.52 46.12
C SER A 53 14.87 -2.57 45.72
N ILE A 54 15.16 -1.59 46.59
CA ILE A 54 16.31 -0.68 46.42
C ILE A 54 17.63 -1.47 46.30
N ASN A 55 17.74 -2.62 46.97
CA ASN A 55 18.91 -3.50 46.87
C ASN A 55 19.03 -4.15 45.48
N ALA A 56 17.93 -4.58 44.86
CA ALA A 56 17.93 -5.10 43.49
C ALA A 56 18.35 -4.03 42.47
N ILE A 57 17.86 -2.80 42.66
CA ILE A 57 18.26 -1.65 41.83
C ILE A 57 19.72 -1.26 42.07
N SER A 58 20.20 -1.30 43.31
CA SER A 58 21.61 -1.02 43.60
C SER A 58 22.55 -2.05 42.96
N ARG A 59 22.14 -3.33 42.85
CA ARG A 59 22.92 -4.36 42.16
C ARG A 59 22.99 -4.13 40.65
N LEU A 60 21.88 -3.68 40.03
CA LEU A 60 21.87 -3.26 38.62
C LEU A 60 22.84 -2.10 38.34
N TYR A 61 22.97 -1.15 39.28
CA TYR A 61 23.95 -0.07 39.17
C TYR A 61 25.39 -0.57 39.30
N LYS A 62 25.66 -1.50 40.23
CA LYS A 62 26.99 -2.04 40.58
C LYS A 62 27.50 -3.17 39.67
N GLU A 63 26.73 -3.59 38.66
CA GLU A 63 27.13 -4.67 37.73
C GLU A 63 27.22 -6.06 38.36
N GLU A 64 26.54 -6.27 39.49
CA GLU A 64 26.52 -7.56 40.20
C GLU A 64 25.40 -8.48 39.67
N PHE A 65 25.49 -8.88 38.39
CA PHE A 65 24.41 -9.57 37.67
C PHE A 65 24.11 -11.00 38.17
N ASP A 66 25.12 -11.72 38.65
CA ASP A 66 24.98 -13.08 39.22
C ASP A 66 24.08 -13.12 40.46
N ARG A 67 23.79 -11.95 41.04
CA ARG A 67 23.04 -11.77 42.28
C ARG A 67 21.65 -11.21 42.06
N ILE A 68 21.20 -11.09 40.81
CA ILE A 68 19.84 -10.66 40.48
C ILE A 68 19.01 -11.91 40.18
N ASP A 69 17.97 -12.12 40.97
CA ASP A 69 17.09 -13.28 40.81
C ASP A 69 16.19 -13.19 39.57
N CYS A 70 15.72 -14.35 39.11
CA CYS A 70 14.86 -14.48 37.93
C CYS A 70 13.54 -13.72 38.07
N ASN A 71 13.06 -13.51 39.29
CA ASN A 71 11.83 -12.76 39.56
C ASN A 71 12.03 -11.27 39.28
N THR A 72 13.18 -10.71 39.68
CA THR A 72 13.56 -9.32 39.40
C THR A 72 13.68 -9.09 37.90
N ALA A 73 14.27 -10.03 37.16
CA ALA A 73 14.38 -9.94 35.70
C ALA A 73 13.01 -9.98 34.99
N ALA A 74 12.10 -10.88 35.43
CA ALA A 74 10.75 -10.99 34.87
C ALA A 74 9.91 -9.73 35.10
N VAL A 75 10.03 -9.09 36.27
CA VAL A 75 9.34 -7.84 36.59
C VAL A 75 9.82 -6.69 35.70
N LEU A 76 11.12 -6.59 35.42
CA LEU A 76 11.67 -5.56 34.51
C LEU A 76 11.13 -5.73 33.09
N CYS A 77 11.12 -6.95 32.56
CA CYS A 77 10.60 -7.23 31.21
C CYS A 77 9.12 -6.84 31.06
N ASN A 78 8.29 -7.19 32.04
CA ASN A 78 6.87 -6.84 32.03
C ASN A 78 6.63 -5.33 32.20
N HIS A 79 7.42 -4.66 33.04
CA HIS A 79 7.21 -3.25 33.36
C HIS A 79 7.56 -2.33 32.18
N PHE A 80 8.62 -2.63 31.44
CA PHE A 80 9.08 -1.78 30.32
C PHE A 80 8.42 -2.09 28.97
N ARG A 81 7.44 -3.02 28.93
CA ARG A 81 6.74 -3.44 27.70
C ARG A 81 7.70 -3.74 26.54
N CYS A 82 8.81 -4.37 26.85
CA CYS A 82 9.73 -4.86 25.83
C CYS A 82 9.18 -6.18 25.30
N ASP A 83 9.05 -6.32 23.98
CA ASP A 83 8.63 -7.59 23.39
C ASP A 83 9.67 -8.66 23.73
N MET A 84 9.23 -9.80 24.29
CA MET A 84 10.13 -10.89 24.68
C MET A 84 10.99 -11.31 23.48
N ALA A 85 10.46 -11.24 22.26
CA ALA A 85 11.17 -11.57 21.04
C ALA A 85 12.34 -10.62 20.69
N ASP A 86 12.34 -9.37 21.18
CA ASP A 86 13.44 -8.40 21.01
C ASP A 86 14.51 -8.56 22.10
N LEU A 87 14.12 -9.09 23.27
CA LEU A 87 15.02 -9.47 24.38
C LEU A 87 15.72 -10.82 24.15
N PHE A 88 15.14 -11.70 23.33
CA PHE A 88 15.69 -13.01 22.99
C PHE A 88 16.60 -13.03 21.76
N PHE A 89 16.65 -11.95 20.97
CA PHE A 89 17.53 -11.89 19.81
C PHE A 89 18.96 -11.56 20.26
N VAL A 90 19.83 -12.56 20.24
CA VAL A 90 21.28 -12.37 20.28
C VAL A 90 21.67 -11.92 18.87
N GLU A 91 22.22 -10.71 18.73
CA GLU A 91 22.91 -10.25 17.51
C GLU A 91 24.25 -11.00 17.36
N THR A 92 24.17 -12.31 17.24
CA THR A 92 25.22 -13.08 16.59
C THR A 92 24.57 -13.61 15.33
N SER A 93 24.33 -12.72 14.36
CA SER A 93 23.94 -13.13 13.01
C SER A 93 25.09 -13.97 12.48
N GLU A 94 24.90 -15.29 12.41
CA GLU A 94 25.86 -16.19 11.77
C GLU A 94 26.02 -15.71 10.33
N ARG A 95 27.20 -15.15 10.01
CA ARG A 95 27.48 -14.68 8.67
C ARG A 95 27.89 -15.86 7.82
N LEU A 96 27.14 -16.11 6.76
CA LEU A 96 27.37 -17.23 5.86
C LEU A 96 27.86 -16.72 4.51
N THR A 97 28.84 -17.41 3.94
CA THR A 97 29.16 -17.32 2.52
C THR A 97 28.14 -18.09 1.68
N ALA A 98 28.11 -17.84 0.36
CA ALA A 98 27.24 -18.59 -0.56
C ALA A 98 27.52 -20.11 -0.51
N GLU A 99 28.78 -20.51 -0.41
CA GLU A 99 29.20 -21.91 -0.35
C GLU A 99 28.74 -22.60 0.94
N GLU A 100 28.89 -21.92 2.08
CA GLU A 100 28.42 -22.44 3.37
C GLU A 100 26.90 -22.56 3.41
N PHE A 101 26.19 -21.54 2.91
CA PHE A 101 24.74 -21.58 2.78
C PHE A 101 24.30 -22.76 1.91
N GLN A 102 24.90 -22.92 0.72
CA GLN A 102 24.57 -24.00 -0.20
C GLN A 102 24.79 -25.38 0.43
N LYS A 103 25.94 -25.57 1.09
CA LYS A 103 26.27 -26.83 1.77
C LYS A 103 25.25 -27.17 2.86
N GLN A 104 24.88 -26.20 3.68
CA GLN A 104 23.87 -26.38 4.73
C GLN A 104 22.48 -26.66 4.14
N TYR A 105 22.09 -25.95 3.07
CA TYR A 105 20.81 -26.17 2.39
C TYR A 105 20.73 -27.56 1.76
N LEU A 106 21.80 -28.01 1.10
CA LEU A 106 21.91 -29.35 0.51
C LEU A 106 21.95 -30.47 1.56
N SER A 107 22.39 -30.20 2.79
CA SER A 107 22.29 -31.15 3.90
C SER A 107 20.89 -31.22 4.52
N GLY A 108 19.91 -30.49 3.97
CA GLY A 108 18.53 -30.47 4.43
C GLY A 108 18.20 -29.41 5.48
N LYS A 109 19.17 -28.56 5.88
CA LYS A 109 18.85 -27.42 6.75
C LYS A 109 17.93 -26.46 6.00
N ARG A 110 16.89 -25.98 6.68
CA ARG A 110 15.94 -24.99 6.15
C ARG A 110 15.78 -23.79 7.06
N ASP A 111 16.07 -23.94 8.35
CA ASP A 111 16.12 -22.82 9.29
C ASP A 111 17.43 -22.05 9.14
N PHE A 112 17.32 -20.88 8.52
CA PHE A 112 18.35 -19.85 8.38
C PHE A 112 17.85 -18.54 9.00
N SER A 113 17.01 -18.62 10.04
CA SER A 113 16.49 -17.42 10.70
C SER A 113 17.64 -16.60 11.31
N GLY A 114 17.60 -15.27 11.14
CA GLY A 114 18.58 -14.34 11.70
C GLY A 114 20.00 -14.38 11.10
N VAL A 115 20.27 -15.19 10.07
CA VAL A 115 21.61 -15.24 9.43
C VAL A 115 21.96 -13.92 8.74
N ASP A 116 23.25 -13.64 8.60
CA ASP A 116 23.76 -12.54 7.77
C ASP A 116 24.26 -13.06 6.41
N LEU A 117 23.51 -12.70 5.37
CA LEU A 117 23.78 -12.98 3.96
C LEU A 117 23.94 -11.67 3.17
N GLY A 118 24.19 -10.55 3.85
CA GLY A 118 24.29 -9.23 3.23
C GLY A 118 25.39 -9.18 2.15
N ALA A 119 25.04 -8.65 0.99
CA ALA A 119 25.88 -8.54 -0.21
C ALA A 119 26.42 -9.88 -0.76
N VAL A 120 25.88 -11.02 -0.32
CA VAL A 120 26.23 -12.34 -0.87
C VAL A 120 25.56 -12.52 -2.23
N ASP A 121 26.24 -13.18 -3.17
CA ASP A 121 25.66 -13.59 -4.44
C ASP A 121 25.06 -15.00 -4.31
N LEU A 122 23.73 -15.05 -4.37
CA LEU A 122 22.89 -16.24 -4.35
C LEU A 122 22.08 -16.34 -5.66
N SER A 123 22.60 -15.79 -6.75
CA SER A 123 21.95 -15.86 -8.06
C SER A 123 21.71 -17.31 -8.48
N ASN A 124 20.52 -17.62 -9.00
CA ASN A 124 20.09 -18.96 -9.41
C ASN A 124 20.02 -20.02 -8.29
N PHE A 125 20.18 -19.63 -7.02
CA PHE A 125 20.08 -20.59 -5.92
C PHE A 125 18.63 -21.09 -5.76
N ASP A 126 18.48 -22.33 -5.32
CA ASP A 126 17.22 -22.82 -4.78
C ASP A 126 17.16 -22.55 -3.28
N LEU A 127 16.27 -21.66 -2.88
CA LEU A 127 15.93 -21.31 -1.50
C LEU A 127 14.47 -21.66 -1.18
N ALA A 128 13.84 -22.53 -1.98
CA ALA A 128 12.44 -22.87 -1.77
C ALA A 128 12.19 -23.41 -0.36
N LYS A 129 11.19 -22.85 0.32
CA LYS A 129 10.84 -23.19 1.71
C LYS A 129 11.94 -22.95 2.74
N ALA A 130 13.00 -22.20 2.41
CA ALA A 130 13.96 -21.74 3.41
C ALA A 130 13.26 -20.79 4.37
N ASP A 131 13.56 -20.91 5.65
CA ASP A 131 13.21 -19.93 6.67
C ASP A 131 14.38 -18.95 6.83
N LEU A 132 14.17 -17.74 6.33
CA LEU A 132 15.05 -16.59 6.36
C LEU A 132 14.43 -15.48 7.23
N THR A 133 13.55 -15.84 8.15
CA THR A 133 12.89 -14.89 9.07
C THR A 133 13.93 -14.04 9.80
N ARG A 134 13.75 -12.72 9.79
CA ARG A 134 14.67 -11.74 10.41
C ARG A 134 16.13 -11.81 9.94
N SER A 135 16.41 -12.46 8.82
CA SER A 135 17.77 -12.49 8.25
C SER A 135 18.16 -11.14 7.67
N ASN A 136 19.47 -10.89 7.62
CA ASN A 136 20.04 -9.77 6.88
C ASN A 136 20.38 -10.23 5.45
N LEU A 137 19.62 -9.73 4.48
CA LEU A 137 19.77 -9.95 3.04
C LEU A 137 20.00 -8.61 2.31
N LYS A 138 20.54 -7.61 3.03
CA LYS A 138 20.80 -6.28 2.47
C LYS A 138 21.75 -6.38 1.30
N ALA A 139 21.38 -5.80 0.16
CA ALA A 139 22.14 -5.82 -1.08
C ALA A 139 22.55 -7.22 -1.59
N THR A 140 21.90 -8.29 -1.10
CA THR A 140 22.13 -9.66 -1.58
C THR A 140 21.67 -9.76 -3.04
N ILE A 141 22.42 -10.51 -3.85
CA ILE A 141 22.06 -10.78 -5.24
C ILE A 141 21.29 -12.10 -5.27
N LEU A 142 19.99 -12.02 -5.52
CA LEU A 142 19.05 -13.14 -5.61
C LEU A 142 18.47 -13.23 -7.04
N LYS A 143 19.23 -12.78 -8.04
CA LYS A 143 18.79 -12.77 -9.43
C LYS A 143 18.44 -14.20 -9.87
N GLU A 144 17.26 -14.38 -10.46
CA GLU A 144 16.79 -15.70 -10.94
C GLU A 144 16.75 -16.79 -9.85
N ALA A 145 16.85 -16.43 -8.56
CA ALA A 145 16.78 -17.37 -7.46
C ALA A 145 15.35 -17.88 -7.25
N ASN A 146 15.21 -19.11 -6.75
CA ASN A 146 13.93 -19.70 -6.39
C ASN A 146 13.67 -19.56 -4.89
N LEU A 147 12.80 -18.64 -4.49
CA LEU A 147 12.33 -18.43 -3.12
C LEU A 147 10.88 -18.90 -2.93
N THR A 148 10.39 -19.83 -3.77
CA THR A 148 9.01 -20.31 -3.69
C THR A 148 8.70 -20.82 -2.28
N ARG A 149 7.64 -20.31 -1.65
CA ARG A 149 7.23 -20.65 -0.27
C ARG A 149 8.29 -20.40 0.81
N ALA A 150 9.30 -19.57 0.56
CA ALA A 150 10.26 -19.17 1.57
C ALA A 150 9.61 -18.25 2.63
N HIS A 151 10.11 -18.30 3.86
CA HIS A 151 9.71 -17.40 4.94
C HIS A 151 10.76 -16.31 5.10
N LEU A 152 10.40 -15.07 4.85
CA LEU A 152 11.26 -13.88 4.96
C LEU A 152 10.60 -12.82 5.87
N THR A 153 9.74 -13.23 6.80
CA THR A 153 9.05 -12.32 7.71
C THR A 153 10.08 -11.47 8.45
N ARG A 154 9.91 -10.13 8.41
CA ARG A 154 10.82 -9.15 9.00
C ARG A 154 12.28 -9.25 8.56
N ALA A 155 12.57 -9.89 7.41
CA ALA A 155 13.92 -9.90 6.85
C ALA A 155 14.29 -8.53 6.28
N THR A 156 15.58 -8.19 6.28
CA THR A 156 16.09 -6.94 5.68
C THR A 156 16.65 -7.24 4.30
N LEU A 157 15.95 -6.85 3.25
CA LEU A 157 16.33 -6.98 1.84
C LEU A 157 16.57 -5.61 1.17
N GLU A 158 16.92 -4.59 1.95
CA GLU A 158 17.18 -3.24 1.43
C GLU A 158 18.22 -3.31 0.29
N GLY A 159 17.86 -2.80 -0.89
CA GLY A 159 18.74 -2.80 -2.07
C GLY A 159 19.05 -4.18 -2.67
N ALA A 160 18.39 -5.26 -2.24
CA ALA A 160 18.60 -6.59 -2.79
C ALA A 160 18.21 -6.66 -4.28
N ILE A 161 18.90 -7.49 -5.05
CA ILE A 161 18.65 -7.69 -6.49
C ILE A 161 17.90 -9.01 -6.67
N LEU A 162 16.59 -8.93 -6.87
CA LEU A 162 15.66 -10.06 -7.03
C LEU A 162 15.10 -10.14 -8.46
N SER A 163 15.79 -9.54 -9.44
CA SER A 163 15.32 -9.52 -10.82
C SER A 163 15.09 -10.95 -11.33
N GLN A 164 13.90 -11.20 -11.90
CA GLN A 164 13.45 -12.51 -12.38
C GLN A 164 13.44 -13.64 -11.32
N ALA A 165 13.57 -13.32 -10.04
CA ALA A 165 13.45 -14.31 -8.97
C ALA A 165 12.01 -14.84 -8.87
N ASN A 166 11.85 -16.07 -8.37
CA ASN A 166 10.55 -16.65 -8.09
C ASN A 166 10.27 -16.65 -6.59
N LEU A 167 9.41 -15.73 -6.15
CA LEU A 167 8.92 -15.57 -4.78
C LEU A 167 7.45 -16.02 -4.64
N SER A 168 6.97 -16.88 -5.53
CA SER A 168 5.57 -17.33 -5.48
C SER A 168 5.27 -18.00 -4.14
N GLU A 169 4.15 -17.62 -3.53
CA GLU A 169 3.71 -18.08 -2.20
C GLU A 169 4.71 -17.82 -1.06
N ALA A 170 5.73 -16.97 -1.27
CA ALA A 170 6.66 -16.59 -0.21
C ALA A 170 5.99 -15.65 0.80
N ASN A 171 6.45 -15.68 2.05
CA ASN A 171 5.97 -14.80 3.10
C ASN A 171 7.01 -13.73 3.43
N LEU A 172 6.78 -12.48 3.04
CA LEU A 172 7.63 -11.32 3.35
C LEU A 172 6.91 -10.31 4.25
N ASP A 173 5.96 -10.77 5.08
CA ASP A 173 5.24 -9.94 6.05
C ASP A 173 6.22 -9.09 6.88
N GLU A 174 5.99 -7.78 6.92
CA GLU A 174 6.80 -6.78 7.60
C GLU A 174 8.30 -6.76 7.20
N ALA A 175 8.68 -7.34 6.06
CA ALA A 175 10.05 -7.27 5.54
C ALA A 175 10.38 -5.87 4.98
N ASP A 176 11.68 -5.57 4.88
CA ASP A 176 12.16 -4.33 4.27
C ASP A 176 12.81 -4.60 2.91
N LEU A 177 12.11 -4.27 1.83
CA LEU A 177 12.56 -4.34 0.44
C LEU A 177 12.81 -2.94 -0.14
N THR A 178 13.06 -1.93 0.69
CA THR A 178 13.34 -0.55 0.25
C THR A 178 14.46 -0.55 -0.79
N ARG A 179 14.27 0.15 -1.92
CA ARG A 179 15.23 0.26 -3.04
C ARG A 179 15.67 -1.07 -3.69
N SER A 180 14.98 -2.17 -3.42
CA SER A 180 15.28 -3.46 -4.06
C SER A 180 14.85 -3.47 -5.53
N CYS A 181 15.43 -4.40 -6.30
CA CYS A 181 15.07 -4.61 -7.70
C CYS A 181 14.36 -5.96 -7.88
N LEU A 182 13.04 -5.94 -8.07
CA LEU A 182 12.17 -7.08 -8.35
C LEU A 182 11.68 -7.08 -9.82
N GLU A 183 12.41 -6.46 -10.75
CA GLU A 183 12.02 -6.43 -12.16
C GLU A 183 11.74 -7.85 -12.68
N LYS A 184 10.56 -8.07 -13.27
CA LYS A 184 10.09 -9.37 -13.80
C LYS A 184 10.04 -10.50 -12.76
N ALA A 185 10.08 -10.22 -11.46
CA ALA A 185 9.95 -11.23 -10.43
C ALA A 185 8.56 -11.89 -10.47
N MET A 186 8.51 -13.18 -10.15
CA MET A 186 7.25 -13.91 -9.95
C MET A 186 6.88 -13.86 -8.47
N LEU A 187 5.75 -13.24 -8.16
CA LEU A 187 5.24 -12.98 -6.80
C LEU A 187 3.79 -13.48 -6.68
N TYR A 188 3.47 -14.58 -7.37
CA TYR A 188 2.12 -15.14 -7.36
C TYR A 188 1.72 -15.55 -5.95
N ALA A 189 0.56 -15.09 -5.46
CA ALA A 189 0.06 -15.36 -4.10
C ALA A 189 1.09 -15.08 -2.98
N VAL A 190 1.98 -14.09 -3.19
CA VAL A 190 2.94 -13.65 -2.17
C VAL A 190 2.22 -12.98 -0.99
N ASN A 191 2.77 -13.09 0.21
CA ASN A 191 2.38 -12.24 1.34
C ASN A 191 3.39 -11.10 1.51
N LEU A 192 2.94 -9.87 1.28
CA LEU A 192 3.67 -8.59 1.41
C LEU A 192 2.98 -7.64 2.41
N ARG A 193 2.22 -8.18 3.37
CA ARG A 193 1.53 -7.36 4.37
C ARG A 193 2.55 -6.53 5.16
N GLY A 194 2.30 -5.22 5.28
CA GLY A 194 3.18 -4.30 6.03
C GLY A 194 4.61 -4.19 5.49
N THR A 195 4.93 -4.78 4.35
CA THR A 195 6.27 -4.76 3.75
C THR A 195 6.60 -3.36 3.27
N LYS A 196 7.87 -2.96 3.40
CA LYS A 196 8.37 -1.71 2.82
C LYS A 196 8.97 -1.98 1.44
N LEU A 197 8.45 -1.33 0.43
CA LEU A 197 8.88 -1.39 -0.97
C LEU A 197 9.16 0.01 -1.51
N THR A 198 9.37 0.99 -0.64
CA THR A 198 9.63 2.38 -1.03
C THR A 198 10.82 2.45 -1.99
N PHE A 199 10.66 3.15 -3.12
CA PHE A 199 11.66 3.25 -4.19
C PHE A 199 12.07 1.92 -4.86
N ALA A 200 11.37 0.81 -4.61
CA ALA A 200 11.68 -0.46 -5.25
C ALA A 200 11.32 -0.45 -6.74
N ASN A 201 12.00 -1.28 -7.53
CA ASN A 201 11.65 -1.51 -8.93
C ASN A 201 10.93 -2.85 -9.07
N LEU A 202 9.62 -2.83 -9.31
CA LEU A 202 8.76 -3.98 -9.61
C LEU A 202 8.24 -3.94 -11.06
N ALA A 203 8.94 -3.27 -11.99
CA ALA A 203 8.51 -3.25 -13.39
C ALA A 203 8.34 -4.68 -13.94
N TYR A 204 7.22 -4.93 -14.62
CA TYR A 204 6.84 -6.25 -15.15
C TYR A 204 6.70 -7.37 -14.12
N ALA A 205 6.70 -7.08 -12.81
CA ALA A 205 6.54 -8.10 -11.78
C ALA A 205 5.11 -8.66 -11.77
N LYS A 206 4.98 -9.93 -11.36
CA LYS A 206 3.70 -10.66 -11.35
C LYS A 206 3.23 -10.91 -9.92
N LEU A 207 2.36 -10.04 -9.41
CA LEU A 207 1.79 -10.06 -8.06
C LEU A 207 0.33 -10.56 -8.03
N ILE A 208 -0.07 -11.40 -8.99
CA ILE A 208 -1.44 -11.92 -9.07
C ILE A 208 -1.80 -12.68 -7.78
N TYR A 209 -2.96 -12.36 -7.20
CA TYR A 209 -3.43 -12.86 -5.89
C TYR A 209 -2.54 -12.51 -4.69
N GLY A 210 -1.62 -11.54 -4.81
CA GLY A 210 -0.78 -11.13 -3.70
C GLY A 210 -1.59 -10.50 -2.56
N GLU A 211 -1.15 -10.72 -1.32
CA GLU A 211 -1.63 -10.03 -0.12
C GLU A 211 -0.71 -8.86 0.18
N LEU A 212 -1.16 -7.64 -0.13
CA LEU A 212 -0.41 -6.38 -0.02
C LEU A 212 -1.08 -5.42 0.96
N THR A 213 -1.78 -5.95 1.98
CA THR A 213 -2.46 -5.10 2.95
C THR A 213 -1.45 -4.24 3.72
N ALA A 214 -1.69 -2.93 3.79
CA ALA A 214 -0.83 -1.97 4.48
C ALA A 214 0.64 -1.95 4.02
N VAL A 215 0.92 -2.41 2.79
CA VAL A 215 2.26 -2.30 2.19
C VAL A 215 2.59 -0.83 1.90
N ASP A 216 3.86 -0.44 2.03
CA ASP A 216 4.34 0.88 1.58
C ASP A 216 5.14 0.72 0.27
N ILE A 217 4.50 1.06 -0.85
CA ILE A 217 5.06 1.04 -2.21
C ILE A 217 5.25 2.50 -2.71
N SER A 218 5.44 3.47 -1.81
CA SER A 218 5.62 4.87 -2.21
C SER A 218 6.85 5.05 -3.10
N ASP A 219 6.73 5.89 -4.13
CA ASP A 219 7.80 6.21 -5.09
C ASP A 219 8.39 5.00 -5.84
N ALA A 220 7.76 3.82 -5.78
CA ALA A 220 8.21 2.62 -6.47
C ALA A 220 7.80 2.60 -7.95
N CYS A 221 8.51 1.81 -8.75
CA CYS A 221 8.17 1.58 -10.14
C CYS A 221 7.43 0.24 -10.30
N LEU A 222 6.18 0.27 -10.75
CA LEU A 222 5.32 -0.88 -11.06
C LEU A 222 4.84 -0.83 -12.51
N GLU A 223 5.59 -0.19 -13.40
CA GLU A 223 5.23 -0.09 -14.81
C GLU A 223 5.03 -1.49 -15.40
N ASN A 224 3.90 -1.71 -16.07
CA ASN A 224 3.50 -2.99 -16.65
C ASN A 224 3.39 -4.17 -15.64
N ALA A 225 3.35 -3.92 -14.33
CA ALA A 225 3.18 -4.98 -13.33
C ALA A 225 1.76 -5.60 -13.40
N GLU A 226 1.64 -6.86 -13.03
CA GLU A 226 0.38 -7.59 -12.98
C GLU A 226 -0.06 -7.84 -11.53
N LEU A 227 -1.02 -7.08 -11.04
CA LEU A 227 -1.61 -7.14 -9.70
C LEU A 227 -3.10 -7.55 -9.74
N ASN A 228 -3.52 -8.28 -10.77
CA ASN A 228 -4.90 -8.76 -10.87
C ASN A 228 -5.26 -9.57 -9.61
N TRP A 229 -6.46 -9.33 -9.07
CA TRP A 229 -6.96 -9.99 -7.86
C TRP A 229 -6.14 -9.78 -6.59
N ALA A 230 -5.15 -8.88 -6.60
CA ALA A 230 -4.35 -8.59 -5.42
C ALA A 230 -5.15 -7.81 -4.36
N ASN A 231 -4.81 -8.01 -3.10
CA ASN A 231 -5.40 -7.29 -1.98
C ASN A 231 -4.46 -6.17 -1.50
N LEU A 232 -4.72 -4.94 -1.92
CA LEU A 232 -3.97 -3.74 -1.55
C LEU A 232 -4.69 -2.89 -0.48
N ASN A 233 -5.59 -3.46 0.31
CA ASN A 233 -6.33 -2.68 1.33
C ASN A 233 -5.36 -1.91 2.24
N GLN A 234 -5.59 -0.60 2.44
CA GLN A 234 -4.73 0.30 3.24
C GLN A 234 -3.29 0.44 2.73
N ALA A 235 -2.97 -0.01 1.52
CA ALA A 235 -1.64 0.17 0.94
C ALA A 235 -1.34 1.66 0.67
N ILE A 236 -0.08 2.03 0.78
CA ILE A 236 0.44 3.37 0.50
C ILE A 236 1.21 3.30 -0.82
N LEU A 237 0.69 3.95 -1.86
CA LEU A 237 1.23 3.99 -3.22
C LEU A 237 1.49 5.44 -3.68
N ARG A 238 1.84 6.33 -2.74
CA ARG A 238 2.07 7.76 -3.02
C ARG A 238 3.15 7.91 -4.09
N ARG A 239 2.85 8.64 -5.16
CA ARG A 239 3.76 8.86 -6.30
C ARG A 239 4.35 7.59 -6.93
N ALA A 240 3.72 6.44 -6.72
CA ALA A 240 4.14 5.21 -7.38
C ALA A 240 3.85 5.29 -8.88
N LYS A 241 4.70 4.65 -9.70
CA LYS A 241 4.54 4.59 -11.15
C LYS A 241 3.89 3.29 -11.57
N LEU A 242 2.62 3.32 -11.92
CA LEU A 242 1.79 2.19 -12.31
C LEU A 242 1.32 2.28 -13.78
N ASN A 243 2.03 3.02 -14.63
CA ASN A 243 1.69 3.13 -16.05
C ASN A 243 1.58 1.74 -16.69
N ASN A 244 0.48 1.48 -17.41
CA ASN A 244 0.14 0.19 -18.02
C ASN A 244 0.03 -1.01 -17.05
N ALA A 245 -0.03 -0.78 -15.74
CA ALA A 245 -0.22 -1.86 -14.77
C ALA A 245 -1.62 -2.47 -14.88
N LYS A 246 -1.74 -3.76 -14.58
CA LYS A 246 -3.01 -4.48 -14.57
C LYS A 246 -3.42 -4.76 -13.13
N LEU A 247 -4.53 -4.21 -12.68
CA LEU A 247 -5.09 -4.35 -11.34
C LEU A 247 -6.54 -4.85 -11.39
N VAL A 248 -6.92 -5.60 -12.43
CA VAL A 248 -8.29 -6.06 -12.63
C VAL A 248 -8.76 -6.85 -11.41
N ARG A 249 -9.91 -6.47 -10.83
CA ARG A 249 -10.49 -7.06 -9.62
C ARG A 249 -9.63 -6.96 -8.35
N ALA A 250 -8.64 -6.06 -8.32
CA ALA A 250 -7.88 -5.79 -7.09
C ALA A 250 -8.74 -5.07 -6.04
N ASN A 251 -8.45 -5.32 -4.77
CA ASN A 251 -9.03 -4.60 -3.63
C ASN A 251 -8.10 -3.44 -3.26
N LEU A 252 -8.51 -2.21 -3.57
CA LEU A 252 -7.77 -0.96 -3.33
C LEU A 252 -8.48 -0.06 -2.29
N ARG A 253 -9.30 -0.65 -1.40
CA ARG A 253 -10.00 0.10 -0.36
C ARG A 253 -9.03 0.84 0.55
N ASN A 254 -9.37 2.07 0.92
CA ASN A 254 -8.57 2.92 1.81
C ASN A 254 -7.10 3.07 1.36
N THR A 255 -6.81 2.90 0.06
CA THR A 255 -5.44 3.06 -0.45
C THR A 255 -5.09 4.51 -0.61
N ASP A 256 -3.79 4.81 -0.51
CA ASP A 256 -3.27 6.14 -0.80
C ASP A 256 -2.46 6.13 -2.10
N LEU A 257 -3.12 6.48 -3.19
CA LEU A 257 -2.60 6.64 -4.54
C LEU A 257 -2.32 8.13 -4.86
N SER A 258 -2.18 9.00 -3.86
CA SER A 258 -1.99 10.43 -4.12
C SER A 258 -0.75 10.71 -4.95
N GLY A 259 -0.94 11.46 -6.04
CA GLY A 259 0.11 11.78 -7.01
C GLY A 259 0.68 10.59 -7.79
N ALA A 260 0.05 9.42 -7.74
CA ALA A 260 0.51 8.25 -8.50
C ALA A 260 0.33 8.46 -10.02
N GLU A 261 1.17 7.77 -10.81
CA GLU A 261 1.07 7.74 -12.28
C GLU A 261 0.41 6.43 -12.72
N LEU A 262 -0.82 6.47 -13.23
CA LEU A 262 -1.62 5.30 -13.63
C LEU A 262 -2.08 5.41 -15.09
N ARG A 263 -1.27 6.03 -15.95
CA ARG A 263 -1.63 6.21 -17.36
C ARG A 263 -1.84 4.86 -18.03
N GLU A 264 -2.96 4.71 -18.72
CA GLU A 264 -3.32 3.48 -19.46
C GLU A 264 -3.36 2.21 -18.59
N ALA A 265 -3.44 2.35 -17.26
CA ALA A 265 -3.59 1.21 -16.36
C ALA A 265 -5.00 0.59 -16.45
N ASP A 266 -5.11 -0.72 -16.21
CA ASP A 266 -6.37 -1.46 -16.22
C ASP A 266 -6.83 -1.80 -14.81
N LEU A 267 -7.79 -1.02 -14.30
CA LEU A 267 -8.39 -1.13 -12.96
C LEU A 267 -9.87 -1.56 -13.05
N ARG A 268 -10.25 -2.31 -14.09
CA ARG A 268 -11.62 -2.81 -14.23
C ARG A 268 -12.04 -3.65 -13.03
N CYS A 269 -13.30 -3.48 -12.62
CA CYS A 269 -13.90 -4.22 -11.51
C CYS A 269 -13.13 -4.12 -10.18
N THR A 270 -12.37 -3.04 -9.98
CA THR A 270 -11.66 -2.80 -8.71
C THR A 270 -12.60 -2.24 -7.65
N ASP A 271 -12.23 -2.43 -6.38
CA ASP A 271 -12.85 -1.71 -5.26
C ASP A 271 -11.89 -0.66 -4.71
N LEU A 272 -12.20 0.61 -4.96
CA LEU A 272 -11.48 1.82 -4.60
C LEU A 272 -12.22 2.62 -3.52
N ARG A 273 -13.11 2.00 -2.74
CA ARG A 273 -13.88 2.74 -1.73
C ARG A 273 -12.95 3.44 -0.74
N GLU A 274 -13.25 4.71 -0.49
CA GLU A 274 -12.47 5.59 0.40
C GLU A 274 -10.98 5.72 0.01
N ALA A 275 -10.61 5.38 -1.23
CA ALA A 275 -9.23 5.54 -1.70
C ALA A 275 -8.90 7.03 -1.92
N ASN A 276 -7.67 7.41 -1.59
CA ASN A 276 -7.13 8.73 -1.91
C ASN A 276 -6.35 8.65 -3.23
N VAL A 277 -6.94 9.15 -4.31
CA VAL A 277 -6.37 9.19 -5.67
C VAL A 277 -6.14 10.65 -6.11
N SER A 278 -6.01 11.57 -5.16
CA SER A 278 -5.90 13.00 -5.43
C SER A 278 -4.63 13.33 -6.21
N SER A 279 -4.73 14.26 -7.16
CA SER A 279 -3.61 14.72 -8.00
C SER A 279 -2.89 13.61 -8.78
N ALA A 280 -3.50 12.43 -8.91
CA ALA A 280 -2.94 11.34 -9.71
C ALA A 280 -3.09 11.61 -11.22
N ASP A 281 -2.17 11.06 -12.00
CA ASP A 281 -2.27 11.01 -13.46
C ASP A 281 -3.00 9.73 -13.87
N LEU A 282 -4.29 9.85 -14.18
CA LEU A 282 -5.20 8.77 -14.53
C LEU A 282 -5.55 8.79 -16.02
N ARG A 283 -4.72 9.43 -16.85
CA ARG A 283 -5.02 9.59 -18.28
C ARG A 283 -5.21 8.25 -18.96
N ARG A 284 -6.34 8.10 -19.66
CA ARG A 284 -6.71 6.88 -20.39
C ARG A 284 -6.77 5.62 -19.51
N ILE A 285 -6.93 5.77 -18.19
CA ILE A 285 -7.12 4.63 -17.29
C ILE A 285 -8.44 3.91 -17.61
N ASN A 286 -8.49 2.59 -17.38
CA ASN A 286 -9.72 1.82 -17.46
C ASN A 286 -10.25 1.48 -16.07
N LEU A 287 -11.33 2.12 -15.67
CA LEU A 287 -12.04 1.96 -14.40
C LEU A 287 -13.47 1.40 -14.62
N GLU A 288 -13.75 0.77 -15.75
CA GLU A 288 -15.07 0.20 -16.03
C GLU A 288 -15.52 -0.76 -14.90
N ALA A 289 -16.78 -0.58 -14.48
CA ALA A 289 -17.43 -1.37 -13.43
C ALA A 289 -16.67 -1.39 -12.08
N SER A 290 -15.87 -0.38 -11.79
CA SER A 290 -15.19 -0.22 -10.49
C SER A 290 -16.07 0.52 -9.46
N CYS A 291 -15.78 0.33 -8.18
CA CYS A 291 -16.48 0.99 -7.07
C CYS A 291 -15.55 2.02 -6.43
N LEU A 292 -15.85 3.30 -6.60
CA LEU A 292 -15.12 4.46 -6.09
C LEU A 292 -15.93 5.25 -5.03
N ILE A 293 -16.85 4.60 -4.30
CA ILE A 293 -17.68 5.29 -3.31
C ILE A 293 -16.79 5.99 -2.27
N GLY A 294 -17.03 7.29 -2.06
CA GLY A 294 -16.27 8.12 -1.11
C GLY A 294 -14.81 8.39 -1.51
N ALA A 295 -14.35 7.93 -2.67
CA ALA A 295 -12.97 8.12 -3.10
C ALA A 295 -12.64 9.60 -3.34
N ASN A 296 -11.39 9.99 -3.07
CA ASN A 296 -10.90 11.34 -3.34
C ASN A 296 -10.07 11.37 -4.63
N LEU A 297 -10.65 11.90 -5.70
CA LEU A 297 -10.02 12.14 -7.00
C LEU A 297 -9.72 13.63 -7.25
N SER A 298 -9.74 14.47 -6.20
CA SER A 298 -9.59 15.92 -6.37
C SER A 298 -8.28 16.28 -7.08
N GLY A 299 -8.38 17.12 -8.12
CA GLY A 299 -7.25 17.56 -8.93
C GLY A 299 -6.56 16.47 -9.78
N ALA A 300 -7.14 15.27 -9.89
CA ALA A 300 -6.60 14.22 -10.75
C ALA A 300 -6.84 14.51 -12.24
N ASP A 301 -5.99 13.98 -13.11
CA ASP A 301 -6.18 14.04 -14.57
C ASP A 301 -6.76 12.71 -15.07
N LEU A 302 -8.08 12.67 -15.29
CA LEU A 302 -8.81 11.53 -15.86
C LEU A 302 -9.06 11.68 -17.36
N SER A 303 -8.27 12.51 -18.06
CA SER A 303 -8.57 12.74 -19.47
C SER A 303 -8.49 11.46 -20.30
N GLY A 304 -9.58 11.16 -20.99
CA GLY A 304 -9.79 9.93 -21.75
C GLY A 304 -9.96 8.64 -20.94
N ALA A 305 -10.20 8.74 -19.62
CA ALA A 305 -10.49 7.57 -18.79
C ALA A 305 -11.82 6.90 -19.16
N ASN A 306 -11.91 5.58 -18.94
CA ASN A 306 -13.13 4.82 -19.06
C ASN A 306 -13.71 4.49 -17.68
N LEU A 307 -14.84 5.08 -17.33
CA LEU A 307 -15.57 4.89 -16.07
C LEU A 307 -16.99 4.34 -16.31
N SER A 308 -17.23 3.70 -17.47
CA SER A 308 -18.55 3.15 -17.76
C SER A 308 -18.98 2.14 -16.69
N ASN A 309 -20.22 2.24 -16.23
CA ASN A 309 -20.80 1.43 -15.17
C ASN A 309 -20.06 1.52 -13.81
N ALA A 310 -19.19 2.51 -13.60
CA ALA A 310 -18.53 2.71 -12.31
C ALA A 310 -19.47 3.39 -11.30
N ASP A 311 -19.24 3.13 -10.02
CA ASP A 311 -19.95 3.78 -8.92
C ASP A 311 -19.04 4.79 -8.22
N LEU A 312 -19.26 6.09 -8.46
CA LEU A 312 -18.58 7.23 -7.85
C LEU A 312 -19.47 7.97 -6.85
N SER A 313 -20.44 7.28 -6.23
CA SER A 313 -21.31 7.91 -5.24
C SER A 313 -20.49 8.54 -4.10
N ASP A 314 -20.82 9.76 -3.70
CA ASP A 314 -20.12 10.55 -2.68
C ASP A 314 -18.61 10.78 -2.94
N ALA A 315 -18.13 10.55 -4.17
CA ALA A 315 -16.73 10.79 -4.51
C ALA A 315 -16.39 12.29 -4.56
N LYS A 316 -15.15 12.64 -4.21
CA LYS A 316 -14.61 14.01 -4.31
C LYS A 316 -13.82 14.14 -5.59
N ILE A 317 -14.36 14.82 -6.59
CA ILE A 317 -13.80 14.95 -7.94
C ILE A 317 -13.48 16.42 -8.27
N SER A 318 -13.52 17.32 -7.27
CA SER A 318 -13.30 18.75 -7.47
C SER A 318 -11.99 19.07 -8.19
N ASN A 319 -12.02 20.03 -9.12
CA ASN A 319 -10.88 20.48 -9.94
C ASN A 319 -10.21 19.38 -10.79
N ALA A 320 -10.85 18.22 -10.99
CA ALA A 320 -10.32 17.17 -11.85
C ALA A 320 -10.49 17.51 -13.34
N ASN A 321 -9.57 17.03 -14.16
CA ASN A 321 -9.69 17.07 -15.62
C ASN A 321 -10.42 15.82 -16.10
N LEU A 322 -11.65 15.98 -16.59
CA LEU A 322 -12.54 14.92 -17.06
C LEU A 322 -12.77 15.00 -18.58
N ARG A 323 -11.91 15.73 -19.32
CA ARG A 323 -12.05 15.82 -20.77
C ARG A 323 -12.02 14.43 -21.40
N VAL A 324 -12.81 14.19 -22.43
CA VAL A 324 -12.76 12.91 -23.18
C VAL A 324 -13.20 11.67 -22.36
N ILE A 325 -13.72 11.84 -21.14
CA ILE A 325 -14.08 10.73 -20.26
C ILE A 325 -15.29 9.95 -20.77
N ASN A 326 -15.35 8.64 -20.50
CA ASN A 326 -16.55 7.82 -20.69
C ASN A 326 -17.21 7.55 -19.32
N LEU A 327 -18.38 8.14 -19.10
CA LEU A 327 -19.21 8.02 -17.89
C LEU A 327 -20.53 7.28 -18.16
N LYS A 328 -20.65 6.55 -19.27
CA LYS A 328 -21.88 5.83 -19.62
C LYS A 328 -22.35 4.92 -18.47
N ASN A 329 -23.58 5.12 -18.01
CA ASN A 329 -24.20 4.43 -16.87
C ASN A 329 -23.42 4.54 -15.55
N ALA A 330 -22.51 5.51 -15.38
CA ALA A 330 -21.83 5.72 -14.12
C ALA A 330 -22.78 6.36 -13.09
N SER A 331 -22.64 6.00 -11.81
CA SER A 331 -23.29 6.69 -10.70
C SER A 331 -22.36 7.76 -10.14
N LEU A 332 -22.80 9.01 -10.11
CA LEU A 332 -22.11 10.15 -9.48
C LEU A 332 -23.01 10.81 -8.43
N ARG A 333 -23.93 10.05 -7.83
CA ARG A 333 -24.87 10.55 -6.83
C ARG A 333 -24.12 11.18 -5.66
N GLY A 334 -24.43 12.43 -5.33
CA GLY A 334 -23.79 13.16 -4.23
C GLY A 334 -22.30 13.48 -4.44
N ALA A 335 -21.76 13.28 -5.63
CA ALA A 335 -20.35 13.57 -5.90
C ALA A 335 -20.07 15.09 -5.88
N ASP A 336 -18.91 15.48 -5.35
CA ASP A 336 -18.39 16.86 -5.42
C ASP A 336 -17.62 17.03 -6.73
N MET A 337 -18.25 17.66 -7.72
CA MET A 337 -17.71 17.90 -9.07
C MET A 337 -17.43 19.38 -9.32
N ARG A 338 -17.18 20.17 -8.28
CA ARG A 338 -16.92 21.61 -8.42
C ARG A 338 -15.70 21.89 -9.27
N ASN A 339 -15.81 22.86 -10.17
CA ASN A 339 -14.74 23.30 -11.08
C ASN A 339 -14.10 22.16 -11.91
N THR A 340 -14.83 21.07 -12.19
CA THR A 340 -14.34 20.03 -13.10
C THR A 340 -14.40 20.49 -14.54
N ASP A 341 -13.47 20.00 -15.35
CA ASP A 341 -13.42 20.22 -16.80
C ASP A 341 -13.98 18.99 -17.53
N LEU A 342 -15.25 19.04 -17.93
CA LEU A 342 -15.93 17.99 -18.70
C LEU A 342 -15.98 18.32 -20.21
N GLY A 343 -15.24 19.35 -20.65
CA GLY A 343 -15.34 19.87 -22.02
C GLY A 343 -14.94 18.85 -23.09
N ARG A 344 -15.74 18.73 -24.15
CA ARG A 344 -15.58 17.81 -25.30
C ARG A 344 -15.34 16.34 -24.91
N THR A 345 -16.40 15.54 -24.96
CA THR A 345 -16.31 14.08 -24.86
C THR A 345 -16.06 13.44 -26.23
N TYR A 346 -15.21 12.40 -26.34
CA TYR A 346 -14.72 11.86 -27.64
C TYR A 346 -15.79 11.18 -28.51
N GLN A 347 -16.97 10.92 -27.97
CA GLN A 347 -18.01 10.18 -28.65
C GLN A 347 -19.36 10.83 -28.31
N GLN A 348 -20.24 10.90 -29.32
CA GLN A 348 -21.68 11.01 -29.08
C GLN A 348 -22.03 9.87 -28.11
N ASP A 349 -22.68 10.18 -27.00
CA ASP A 349 -23.09 9.29 -25.89
C ASP A 349 -22.10 9.01 -24.74
N ALA A 350 -20.93 9.68 -24.66
CA ALA A 350 -19.93 9.35 -23.64
C ALA A 350 -20.37 9.58 -22.18
N ALA A 351 -21.25 10.54 -21.91
CA ALA A 351 -21.88 10.71 -20.59
C ALA A 351 -23.40 10.47 -20.66
N SER A 352 -23.87 9.76 -21.70
CA SER A 352 -25.25 9.35 -21.85
C SER A 352 -25.72 8.55 -20.64
N ARG A 353 -26.91 8.88 -20.15
CA ARG A 353 -27.56 8.16 -19.03
C ARG A 353 -26.72 8.09 -17.75
N ALA A 354 -25.77 9.02 -17.56
CA ALA A 354 -25.10 9.17 -16.28
C ALA A 354 -26.12 9.52 -15.20
N ILE A 355 -25.97 8.93 -14.01
CA ILE A 355 -26.80 9.25 -12.84
C ILE A 355 -26.06 10.32 -12.03
N LEU A 356 -26.49 11.57 -12.18
CA LEU A 356 -25.92 12.78 -11.56
C LEU A 356 -26.85 13.37 -10.48
N CYS A 357 -27.83 12.60 -10.02
CA CYS A 357 -28.81 13.05 -9.04
C CYS A 357 -28.12 13.56 -7.75
N GLY A 358 -28.41 14.81 -7.38
CA GLY A 358 -27.82 15.47 -6.20
C GLY A 358 -26.33 15.79 -6.30
N ALA A 359 -25.69 15.67 -7.47
CA ALA A 359 -24.28 16.03 -7.64
C ALA A 359 -24.07 17.56 -7.54
N ASP A 360 -22.94 17.99 -6.98
CA ASP A 360 -22.54 19.40 -6.99
C ASP A 360 -21.66 19.70 -8.20
N LEU A 361 -22.28 20.25 -9.25
CA LEU A 361 -21.67 20.65 -10.52
C LEU A 361 -21.40 22.17 -10.57
N SER A 362 -21.37 22.85 -9.42
CA SER A 362 -21.20 24.30 -9.42
C SER A 362 -19.85 24.73 -9.99
N GLY A 363 -19.89 25.71 -10.90
CA GLY A 363 -18.72 26.19 -11.64
C GLY A 363 -18.09 25.19 -12.63
N ALA A 364 -18.71 24.02 -12.86
CA ALA A 364 -18.18 23.04 -13.81
C ALA A 364 -18.26 23.55 -15.27
N ASP A 365 -17.22 23.28 -16.07
CA ASP A 365 -17.28 23.49 -17.51
C ASP A 365 -17.80 22.23 -18.20
N LEU A 366 -19.06 22.29 -18.66
CA LEU A 366 -19.79 21.22 -19.34
C LEU A 366 -19.86 21.46 -20.87
N SER A 367 -19.10 22.43 -21.39
CA SER A 367 -19.22 22.86 -22.79
C SER A 367 -18.98 21.73 -23.78
N GLY A 368 -19.95 21.50 -24.67
CA GLY A 368 -19.89 20.45 -25.69
C GLY A 368 -19.93 19.02 -25.15
N SER A 369 -20.32 18.82 -23.89
CA SER A 369 -20.52 17.47 -23.32
C SER A 369 -21.86 16.87 -23.78
N ASP A 370 -21.92 15.53 -23.83
CA ASP A 370 -23.15 14.80 -24.16
C ASP A 370 -23.79 14.20 -22.92
N LEU A 371 -24.81 14.88 -22.40
CA LEU A 371 -25.59 14.51 -21.22
C LEU A 371 -27.01 14.05 -21.60
N ASN A 372 -27.18 13.49 -22.80
CA ASN A 372 -28.48 12.99 -23.23
C ASN A 372 -29.02 11.92 -22.25
N TYR A 373 -30.30 12.04 -21.90
CA TYR A 373 -30.98 11.14 -20.94
C TYR A 373 -30.29 11.00 -19.58
N ALA A 374 -29.39 11.91 -19.21
CA ALA A 374 -28.78 11.93 -17.89
C ALA A 374 -29.81 12.32 -16.82
N ASP A 375 -29.65 11.80 -15.62
CA ASP A 375 -30.47 12.21 -14.47
C ASP A 375 -29.72 13.26 -13.66
N LEU A 376 -30.08 14.53 -13.83
CA LEU A 376 -29.55 15.70 -13.09
C LEU A 376 -30.52 16.17 -11.99
N SER A 377 -31.50 15.35 -11.59
CA SER A 377 -32.45 15.75 -10.52
C SER A 377 -31.72 16.18 -9.25
N ASP A 378 -32.16 17.28 -8.64
CA ASP A 378 -31.54 17.89 -7.45
C ASP A 378 -30.04 18.30 -7.61
N ALA A 379 -29.47 18.25 -8.83
CA ALA A 379 -28.08 18.63 -9.04
C ALA A 379 -27.89 20.15 -8.94
N ASN A 380 -26.78 20.58 -8.33
CA ASN A 380 -26.41 22.00 -8.26
C ASN A 380 -25.64 22.42 -9.52
N LEU A 381 -26.30 23.12 -10.45
CA LEU A 381 -25.69 23.65 -11.69
C LEU A 381 -25.29 25.14 -11.57
N SER A 382 -25.21 25.71 -10.37
CA SER A 382 -24.92 27.14 -10.20
C SER A 382 -23.57 27.54 -10.82
N GLY A 383 -23.58 28.50 -11.75
CA GLY A 383 -22.37 28.96 -12.44
C GLY A 383 -21.73 27.95 -13.40
N ALA A 384 -22.39 26.82 -13.70
CA ALA A 384 -21.89 25.86 -14.69
C ALA A 384 -21.96 26.43 -16.12
N ILE A 385 -20.98 26.10 -16.96
CA ILE A 385 -20.91 26.53 -18.36
C ILE A 385 -21.47 25.43 -19.25
N LEU A 386 -22.62 25.66 -19.90
CA LEU A 386 -23.38 24.65 -20.68
C LEU A 386 -23.32 24.87 -22.21
N ASN A 387 -22.32 25.59 -22.70
CA ASN A 387 -22.27 25.99 -24.12
C ASN A 387 -22.15 24.78 -25.04
N GLY A 388 -23.17 24.53 -25.86
CA GLY A 388 -23.19 23.38 -26.79
C GLY A 388 -23.35 22.02 -26.11
N THR A 389 -23.73 21.97 -24.83
CA THR A 389 -24.05 20.72 -24.12
C THR A 389 -25.31 20.09 -24.67
N ASN A 390 -25.28 18.79 -24.97
CA ASN A 390 -26.48 18.05 -25.38
C ASN A 390 -27.24 17.54 -24.15
N LEU A 391 -28.37 18.17 -23.83
CA LEU A 391 -29.24 17.81 -22.70
C LEU A 391 -30.49 17.03 -23.11
N ARG A 392 -30.61 16.58 -24.37
CA ARG A 392 -31.83 15.96 -24.88
C ARG A 392 -32.29 14.79 -24.00
N GLY A 393 -33.52 14.87 -23.49
CA GLY A 393 -34.15 13.84 -22.66
C GLY A 393 -33.59 13.73 -21.25
N ALA A 394 -32.67 14.61 -20.84
CA ALA A 394 -32.14 14.64 -19.48
C ALA A 394 -33.21 15.08 -18.47
N THR A 395 -33.23 14.48 -17.28
CA THR A 395 -34.02 15.01 -16.16
C THR A 395 -33.23 16.15 -15.54
N MET A 396 -33.76 17.37 -15.55
CA MET A 396 -33.13 18.59 -15.04
C MET A 396 -33.23 18.70 -13.51
N PRO A 397 -32.49 19.61 -12.85
CA PRO A 397 -32.51 19.76 -11.39
C PRO A 397 -33.88 19.96 -10.75
N ASP A 398 -34.84 20.54 -11.47
CA ASP A 398 -36.22 20.74 -11.02
C ASP A 398 -37.12 19.49 -11.22
N GLY A 399 -36.55 18.39 -11.69
CA GLY A 399 -37.25 17.13 -12.00
C GLY A 399 -37.95 17.11 -13.36
N THR A 400 -37.87 18.17 -14.16
CA THR A 400 -38.47 18.19 -15.50
C THR A 400 -37.57 17.52 -16.53
N VAL A 401 -38.15 16.93 -17.59
CA VAL A 401 -37.36 16.37 -18.69
C VAL A 401 -37.06 17.46 -19.72
N TYR A 402 -35.79 17.65 -20.04
CA TYR A 402 -35.33 18.58 -21.07
C TYR A 402 -35.71 18.04 -22.45
N ASP A 403 -36.68 18.69 -23.08
CA ASP A 403 -37.11 18.38 -24.43
C ASP A 403 -36.61 19.45 -25.41
N SER A 404 -35.70 19.06 -26.31
CA SER A 404 -35.14 19.93 -27.33
C SER A 404 -36.17 20.38 -28.38
N SER A 405 -37.34 19.74 -28.46
CA SER A 405 -38.40 20.10 -29.40
C SER A 405 -39.06 21.45 -29.09
N ARG A 406 -39.07 21.89 -27.82
CA ARG A 406 -39.63 23.19 -27.42
C ARG A 406 -38.78 24.39 -27.84
N HIS A 407 -37.48 24.22 -28.09
CA HIS A 407 -36.61 25.31 -28.56
C HIS A 407 -36.58 25.45 -30.09
N GLN A 408 -36.87 24.38 -30.83
CA GLN A 408 -37.00 24.46 -32.29
C GLN A 408 -38.29 25.17 -32.74
N GLU A 409 -39.39 25.04 -31.99
CA GLU A 409 -40.63 25.78 -32.31
C GLU A 409 -40.48 27.30 -32.16
N PHE A 410 -39.69 27.79 -31.20
CA PHE A 410 -39.46 29.23 -31.02
C PHE A 410 -38.51 29.83 -32.07
N GLU A 411 -37.46 29.13 -32.50
CA GLU A 411 -36.57 29.59 -33.58
C GLU A 411 -37.26 29.56 -34.96
N TYR A 412 -38.13 28.57 -35.23
CA TYR A 412 -38.92 28.55 -36.46
C TYR A 412 -40.03 29.60 -36.46
N SER A 413 -40.70 29.83 -35.34
CA SER A 413 -41.74 30.86 -35.22
C SER A 413 -41.19 32.28 -35.41
N SER A 414 -39.99 32.55 -34.89
CA SER A 414 -39.34 33.87 -35.02
C SER A 414 -38.82 34.13 -36.43
N LYS A 415 -38.26 33.12 -37.12
CA LYS A 415 -37.92 33.23 -38.56
C LYS A 415 -39.13 33.41 -39.46
N LEU A 416 -40.23 32.68 -39.21
CA LEU A 416 -41.46 32.84 -39.98
C LEU A 416 -42.13 34.21 -39.75
N GLN A 417 -42.07 34.74 -38.53
CA GLN A 417 -42.56 36.10 -38.24
C GLN A 417 -41.73 37.17 -38.96
N GLN A 418 -40.41 36.99 -39.03
CA GLN A 418 -39.51 37.93 -39.70
C GLN A 418 -39.68 37.87 -41.23
N GLU A 419 -39.90 36.69 -41.81
CA GLU A 419 -40.18 36.52 -43.25
C GLU A 419 -41.60 36.98 -43.65
N LEU A 420 -42.57 36.98 -42.72
CA LEU A 420 -43.92 37.51 -42.94
C LEU A 420 -44.00 39.04 -42.80
N GLU A 421 -43.09 39.67 -42.06
CA GLU A 421 -42.99 41.14 -41.98
C GLU A 421 -42.20 41.76 -43.15
N GLU A 422 -41.43 40.95 -43.90
CA GLU A 422 -40.71 41.36 -45.12
C GLU A 422 -41.55 41.25 -46.41
N PHE A 423 -42.78 40.70 -46.35
CA PHE A 423 -43.74 40.59 -47.46
C PHE A 423 -44.88 41.60 -47.34
#